data_AF-A0A1B6G8B0-F1
#
_entry.id   AF-A0A1B6G8B0-F1
#
_cell.length_a   1.000
_cell.length_b   1.000
_cell.length_c   1.000
_cell.angle_alpha   90.00
_cell.angle_beta   90.00
_cell.angle_gamma   90.00
#
_symmetry.space_group_name_H-M   'P 1'
#
loop_
_entity.id
_entity.type
_entity.pdbx_description
1 polymer ?
#
loop_
_entity_poly.entity_id
_entity_poly.type
_entity_poly.pdbx_seq_one_letter_code
_entity_poly.pdbx_strand_id
1 'polypeptide(L)'
;LKEHFEKEVERLEKRKDEDYDEVVEEQLADENNDDIYTLSKIADILHALFIAYKTDFFPYLDQIIGHFVKMLEPDRPWSDHQWGLCIFDDVIEYGGPACAKYQGIFLAPMLAHVMDKSPEVRQAAVYGCGVLGMHGGDVFSASCAEVLPRLVEIITAPDSRSAENINATENAVSAVTKILQHNNKALNVDEILPHWLSWLPVWEDTDEAPHVYGYLCHLIENNHPAILGPNNVNLPKLIAIIAEAFHREAISIDHIVAQRMLNIVRLIQGSGEMFQFCVTQLTPEQQLALNQALSCAK
;
A
#
# COMPACT_ATOMS: atom_id res chain seq x y z
N LEU A 1 -14.96 -16.45 -14.55
CA LEU A 1 -14.61 -15.31 -15.43
C LEU A 1 -15.57 -15.15 -16.60
N LYS A 2 -15.70 -16.09 -17.55
CA LYS A 2 -16.71 -15.96 -18.64
C LYS A 2 -18.13 -15.76 -18.10
N GLU A 3 -18.56 -16.62 -17.20
CA GLU A 3 -19.87 -16.51 -16.54
C GLU A 3 -20.06 -15.19 -15.78
N HIS A 4 -19.00 -14.64 -15.18
CA HIS A 4 -19.06 -13.35 -14.49
C HIS A 4 -19.43 -12.23 -15.48
N PHE A 5 -18.77 -12.18 -16.65
CA PHE A 5 -19.10 -11.21 -17.70
C PHE A 5 -20.51 -11.40 -18.28
N GLU A 6 -20.96 -12.63 -18.43
CA GLU A 6 -22.31 -12.95 -18.92
C GLU A 6 -23.37 -12.49 -17.90
N LYS A 7 -23.20 -12.86 -16.63
CA LYS A 7 -24.09 -12.43 -15.54
C LYS A 7 -24.13 -10.92 -15.40
N GLU A 8 -23.03 -10.22 -15.60
CA GLU A 8 -23.04 -8.76 -15.55
C GLU A 8 -23.91 -8.15 -16.66
N VAL A 9 -23.80 -8.66 -17.89
CA VAL A 9 -24.66 -8.24 -19.00
C VAL A 9 -26.13 -8.55 -18.68
N GLU A 10 -26.41 -9.74 -18.15
CA GLU A 10 -27.76 -10.12 -17.74
C GLU A 10 -28.32 -9.18 -16.66
N ARG A 11 -27.52 -8.81 -15.65
CA ARG A 11 -27.92 -7.83 -14.62
C ARG A 11 -28.21 -6.46 -15.24
N LEU A 12 -27.41 -6.02 -16.22
CA LEU A 12 -27.65 -4.75 -16.92
C LEU A 12 -28.91 -4.77 -17.80
N GLU A 13 -29.23 -5.90 -18.42
CA GLU A 13 -30.46 -6.06 -19.20
C GLU A 13 -31.70 -6.14 -18.30
N LYS A 14 -31.64 -6.87 -17.17
CA LYS A 14 -32.74 -6.92 -16.18
C LYS A 14 -33.11 -5.52 -15.65
N ARG A 15 -32.14 -4.61 -15.49
CA ARG A 15 -32.40 -3.20 -15.08
C ARG A 15 -33.15 -2.36 -16.11
N LYS A 16 -33.32 -2.86 -17.34
CA LYS A 16 -34.06 -2.18 -18.41
C LYS A 16 -35.48 -2.72 -18.58
N ASP A 17 -35.85 -3.76 -17.84
CA ASP A 17 -37.15 -4.40 -17.97
C ASP A 17 -38.28 -3.52 -17.37
N GLU A 18 -39.50 -3.70 -17.88
CA GLU A 18 -40.67 -2.90 -17.46
C GLU A 18 -41.09 -3.20 -16.00
N ASP A 19 -40.71 -4.37 -15.48
CA ASP A 19 -40.99 -4.81 -14.10
C ASP A 19 -39.86 -4.50 -13.12
N TYR A 20 -38.83 -3.74 -13.53
CA TYR A 20 -37.76 -3.30 -12.64
C TYR A 20 -38.32 -2.41 -11.52
N ASP A 21 -38.18 -2.89 -10.28
CA ASP A 21 -38.54 -2.19 -9.06
C ASP A 21 -37.45 -2.33 -7.97
N GLU A 22 -37.71 -1.81 -6.77
CA GLU A 22 -36.76 -1.87 -5.66
C GLU A 22 -36.45 -3.31 -5.21
N VAL A 23 -37.39 -4.24 -5.32
CA VAL A 23 -37.20 -5.65 -4.95
C VAL A 23 -36.29 -6.33 -5.97
N VAL A 24 -36.45 -6.01 -7.25
CA VAL A 24 -35.55 -6.49 -8.30
C VAL A 24 -34.14 -5.93 -8.09
N GLU A 25 -33.98 -4.63 -7.80
CA GLU A 25 -32.63 -4.07 -7.56
C GLU A 25 -31.93 -4.69 -6.34
N GLU A 26 -32.65 -4.97 -5.25
CA GLU A 26 -32.08 -5.66 -4.09
C GLU A 26 -31.56 -7.06 -4.48
N GLN A 27 -32.35 -7.82 -5.26
CA GLN A 27 -31.91 -9.13 -5.76
C GLN A 27 -30.70 -9.02 -6.70
N LEU A 28 -30.67 -8.02 -7.59
CA LEU A 28 -29.54 -7.80 -8.49
C LEU A 28 -28.27 -7.37 -7.74
N ALA A 29 -28.42 -6.63 -6.65
CA ALA A 29 -27.32 -6.24 -5.79
C ALA A 29 -26.74 -7.46 -5.05
N ASP A 30 -27.59 -8.35 -4.53
CA ASP A 30 -27.17 -9.61 -3.92
C ASP A 30 -26.46 -10.52 -4.93
N GLU A 31 -27.04 -10.70 -6.13
CA GLU A 31 -26.40 -11.45 -7.23
C GLU A 31 -25.02 -10.87 -7.60
N ASN A 32 -24.89 -9.54 -7.58
CA ASN A 32 -23.63 -8.86 -7.85
C ASN A 32 -22.59 -9.07 -6.73
N ASN A 33 -23.01 -9.04 -5.47
CA ASN A 33 -22.13 -9.28 -4.33
C ASN A 33 -21.57 -10.72 -4.34
N ASP A 34 -22.39 -11.71 -4.65
CA ASP A 34 -21.97 -13.10 -4.79
C ASP A 34 -20.94 -13.30 -5.93
N ASP A 35 -21.12 -12.57 -7.03
CA ASP A 35 -20.22 -12.60 -8.18
C ASP A 35 -18.87 -11.92 -7.85
N ILE A 36 -18.89 -10.79 -7.14
CA ILE A 36 -17.67 -10.13 -6.62
C ILE A 36 -16.95 -11.03 -5.62
N TYR A 37 -17.68 -11.71 -4.73
CA TYR A 37 -17.08 -12.68 -3.82
C TYR A 37 -16.41 -13.81 -4.60
N THR A 38 -17.02 -14.29 -5.68
CA THR A 38 -16.43 -15.30 -6.56
C THR A 38 -15.14 -14.80 -7.21
N LEU A 39 -15.11 -13.55 -7.69
CA LEU A 39 -13.87 -12.93 -8.20
C LEU A 39 -12.76 -12.90 -7.15
N SER A 40 -13.07 -12.58 -5.89
CA SER A 40 -12.09 -12.61 -4.80
C SER A 40 -11.45 -13.99 -4.61
N LYS A 41 -12.25 -15.07 -4.71
CA LYS A 41 -11.72 -16.44 -4.60
C LYS A 41 -10.87 -16.83 -5.81
N ILE A 42 -11.17 -16.30 -6.99
CA ILE A 42 -10.32 -16.48 -8.17
C ILE A 42 -8.98 -15.77 -7.94
N ALA A 43 -9.00 -14.55 -7.39
CA ALA A 43 -7.78 -13.83 -7.01
C ALA A 43 -6.95 -14.61 -5.98
N ASP A 44 -7.57 -15.14 -4.91
CA ASP A 44 -6.87 -15.98 -3.91
C ASP A 44 -6.13 -17.18 -4.56
N ILE A 45 -6.78 -17.85 -5.52
CA ILE A 45 -6.18 -19.00 -6.22
C ILE A 45 -4.99 -18.54 -7.07
N LEU A 46 -5.12 -17.44 -7.81
CA LEU A 46 -4.05 -16.92 -8.65
C LEU A 46 -2.87 -16.40 -7.82
N HIS A 47 -3.15 -15.71 -6.73
CA HIS A 47 -2.16 -15.27 -5.75
C HIS A 47 -1.34 -16.45 -5.23
N ALA A 48 -2.00 -17.53 -4.79
CA ALA A 48 -1.31 -18.74 -4.35
C ALA A 48 -0.44 -19.39 -5.45
N LEU A 49 -0.89 -19.35 -6.70
CA LEU A 49 -0.11 -19.83 -7.85
C LEU A 49 1.09 -18.94 -8.14
N PHE A 50 0.97 -17.62 -8.02
CA PHE A 50 2.09 -16.69 -8.17
C PHE A 50 3.12 -16.84 -7.05
N ILE A 51 2.70 -17.01 -5.79
CA ILE A 51 3.60 -17.34 -4.68
C ILE A 51 4.42 -18.60 -4.99
N ALA A 52 3.73 -19.67 -5.44
CA ALA A 52 4.34 -20.98 -5.62
C ALA A 52 5.25 -21.06 -6.86
N TYR A 53 4.80 -20.52 -7.99
CA TYR A 53 5.43 -20.71 -9.30
C TYR A 53 6.08 -19.45 -9.88
N LYS A 54 5.77 -18.26 -9.34
CA LYS A 54 6.37 -16.99 -9.79
C LYS A 54 6.26 -16.84 -11.32
N THR A 55 7.37 -16.56 -11.99
CA THR A 55 7.44 -16.42 -13.45
C THR A 55 7.10 -17.70 -14.22
N ASP A 56 7.24 -18.88 -13.61
CA ASP A 56 6.89 -20.15 -14.27
C ASP A 56 5.36 -20.27 -14.48
N PHE A 57 4.55 -19.46 -13.79
CA PHE A 57 3.12 -19.39 -14.01
C PHE A 57 2.72 -18.58 -15.26
N PHE A 58 3.60 -17.72 -15.79
CA PHE A 58 3.29 -16.80 -16.88
C PHE A 58 2.70 -17.47 -18.13
N PRO A 59 3.21 -18.62 -18.62
CA PRO A 59 2.62 -19.30 -19.78
C PRO A 59 1.17 -19.79 -19.54
N TYR A 60 0.80 -20.02 -18.29
CA TYR A 60 -0.57 -20.39 -17.92
C TYR A 60 -1.45 -19.15 -17.77
N LEU A 61 -0.91 -18.08 -17.17
CA LEU A 61 -1.56 -16.78 -17.13
C LEU A 61 -1.91 -16.28 -18.54
N ASP A 62 -0.99 -16.42 -19.51
CA ASP A 62 -1.21 -16.01 -20.91
C ASP A 62 -2.48 -16.60 -21.53
N GLN A 63 -2.91 -17.78 -21.07
CA GLN A 63 -4.11 -18.46 -21.59
C GLN A 63 -5.41 -17.81 -21.09
N ILE A 64 -5.35 -17.12 -19.95
CA ILE A 64 -6.51 -16.50 -19.29
C ILE A 64 -6.40 -14.97 -19.20
N ILE A 65 -5.27 -14.39 -19.61
CA ILE A 65 -4.96 -12.95 -19.45
C ILE A 65 -6.00 -12.04 -20.09
N GLY A 66 -6.63 -12.48 -21.18
CA GLY A 66 -7.67 -11.71 -21.88
C GLY A 66 -8.88 -11.38 -21.00
N HIS A 67 -9.16 -12.17 -19.96
CA HIS A 67 -10.20 -11.85 -18.99
C HIS A 67 -9.81 -10.66 -18.10
N PHE A 68 -8.57 -10.60 -17.63
CA PHE A 68 -8.09 -9.48 -16.79
C PHE A 68 -7.86 -8.21 -17.60
N VAL A 69 -7.45 -8.33 -18.87
CA VAL A 69 -7.45 -7.20 -19.82
C VAL A 69 -8.84 -6.59 -19.92
N LYS A 70 -9.87 -7.44 -20.09
CA LYS A 70 -11.26 -6.99 -20.16
C LYS A 70 -11.70 -6.30 -18.86
N MET A 71 -11.31 -6.82 -17.69
CA MET A 71 -11.64 -6.20 -16.40
C MET A 71 -11.04 -4.80 -16.22
N LEU A 72 -9.94 -4.47 -16.91
CA LEU A 72 -9.33 -3.15 -16.87
C LEU A 72 -9.86 -2.16 -17.94
N GLU A 73 -10.89 -2.54 -18.71
CA GLU A 73 -11.51 -1.61 -19.66
C GLU A 73 -12.22 -0.45 -18.93
N PRO A 74 -12.17 0.80 -19.41
CA PRO A 74 -12.66 1.95 -18.65
C PRO A 74 -14.16 1.94 -18.30
N ASP A 75 -14.97 1.21 -19.05
CA ASP A 75 -16.42 1.09 -18.88
C ASP A 75 -16.86 -0.06 -17.95
N ARG A 76 -15.90 -0.83 -17.40
CA ARG A 76 -16.16 -1.88 -16.42
C ARG A 76 -16.54 -1.32 -15.05
N PRO A 77 -17.26 -2.09 -14.21
CA PRO A 77 -17.55 -1.69 -12.84
C PRO A 77 -16.29 -1.62 -11.97
N TRP A 78 -16.36 -0.88 -10.87
CA TRP A 78 -15.23 -0.69 -9.94
C TRP A 78 -14.64 -2.02 -9.43
N SER A 79 -15.47 -3.03 -9.22
CA SER A 79 -15.03 -4.35 -8.74
C SER A 79 -14.14 -5.07 -9.75
N ASP A 80 -14.38 -4.86 -11.04
CA ASP A 80 -13.52 -5.40 -12.10
C ASP A 80 -12.17 -4.70 -12.12
N HIS A 81 -12.17 -3.36 -12.01
CA HIS A 81 -10.92 -2.60 -11.90
C HIS A 81 -10.11 -3.05 -10.70
N GLN A 82 -10.74 -3.15 -9.52
CA GLN A 82 -10.09 -3.61 -8.29
C GLN A 82 -9.45 -4.99 -8.48
N TRP A 83 -10.24 -6.01 -8.81
CA TRP A 83 -9.72 -7.38 -8.90
C TRP A 83 -8.78 -7.57 -10.09
N GLY A 84 -9.00 -6.87 -11.20
CA GLY A 84 -8.09 -6.84 -12.33
C GLY A 84 -6.72 -6.29 -11.93
N LEU A 85 -6.68 -5.19 -11.19
CA LEU A 85 -5.46 -4.61 -10.64
C LEU A 85 -4.77 -5.57 -9.66
N CYS A 86 -5.50 -6.17 -8.72
CA CYS A 86 -4.92 -7.14 -7.77
C CYS A 86 -4.19 -8.29 -8.45
N ILE A 87 -4.71 -8.81 -9.57
CA ILE A 87 -4.00 -9.86 -10.34
C ILE A 87 -2.68 -9.33 -10.92
N PHE A 88 -2.65 -8.08 -11.41
CA PHE A 88 -1.42 -7.49 -11.92
C PHE A 88 -0.45 -7.08 -10.81
N ASP A 89 -0.94 -6.78 -9.61
CA ASP A 89 -0.10 -6.57 -8.43
C ASP A 89 0.69 -7.84 -8.12
N ASP A 90 0.04 -9.02 -8.14
CA ASP A 90 0.72 -10.32 -7.98
C ASP A 90 1.73 -10.60 -9.11
N VAL A 91 1.39 -10.24 -10.36
CA VAL A 91 2.32 -10.37 -11.50
C VAL A 91 3.59 -9.56 -11.26
N ILE A 92 3.46 -8.37 -10.67
CA ILE A 92 4.60 -7.49 -10.37
C ILE A 92 5.39 -8.02 -9.17
N GLU A 93 4.70 -8.30 -8.07
CA GLU A 93 5.32 -8.70 -6.81
C GLU A 93 6.09 -10.03 -6.93
N TYR A 94 5.46 -11.04 -7.53
CA TYR A 94 6.05 -12.38 -7.65
C TYR A 94 6.78 -12.61 -8.97
N GLY A 95 6.48 -11.84 -10.01
CA GLY A 95 7.17 -11.88 -11.29
C GLY A 95 8.43 -11.00 -11.35
N GLY A 96 8.54 -10.01 -10.47
CA GLY A 96 9.66 -9.06 -10.44
C GLY A 96 9.87 -8.39 -11.80
N PRO A 97 11.12 -8.19 -12.28
CA PRO A 97 11.38 -7.52 -13.55
C PRO A 97 10.74 -8.19 -14.79
N ALA A 98 10.37 -9.47 -14.71
CA ALA A 98 9.69 -10.15 -15.81
C ALA A 98 8.26 -9.61 -16.04
N CYS A 99 7.67 -8.91 -15.07
CA CYS A 99 6.36 -8.26 -15.22
C CYS A 99 6.33 -7.28 -16.39
N ALA A 100 7.48 -6.76 -16.83
CA ALA A 100 7.60 -5.87 -17.98
C ALA A 100 7.02 -6.48 -19.29
N LYS A 101 6.88 -7.81 -19.36
CA LYS A 101 6.14 -8.50 -20.42
C LYS A 101 4.70 -7.98 -20.56
N TYR A 102 4.05 -7.65 -19.44
CA TYR A 102 2.65 -7.25 -19.36
C TYR A 102 2.43 -5.76 -19.16
N GLN A 103 3.51 -4.94 -19.18
CA GLN A 103 3.43 -3.50 -18.89
C GLN A 103 2.42 -2.73 -19.77
N GLY A 104 2.27 -3.14 -21.04
CA GLY A 104 1.32 -2.52 -21.96
C GLY A 104 -0.15 -2.77 -21.61
N ILE A 105 -0.42 -3.66 -20.64
CA ILE A 105 -1.76 -3.97 -20.14
C ILE A 105 -2.03 -3.20 -18.84
N PHE A 106 -1.17 -3.36 -17.84
CA PHE A 106 -1.48 -2.88 -16.49
C PHE A 106 -1.04 -1.45 -16.21
N LEU A 107 0.03 -0.97 -16.85
CA LEU A 107 0.72 0.23 -16.37
C LEU A 107 -0.16 1.48 -16.50
N ALA A 108 -0.75 1.71 -17.67
CA ALA A 108 -1.60 2.88 -17.88
C ALA A 108 -2.88 2.84 -17.01
N PRO A 109 -3.64 1.73 -16.94
CA PRO A 109 -4.77 1.61 -16.02
C PRO A 109 -4.37 1.81 -14.55
N MET A 110 -3.30 1.15 -14.07
CA MET A 110 -2.82 1.27 -12.70
C MET A 110 -2.53 2.72 -12.33
N LEU A 111 -1.77 3.44 -13.16
CA LEU A 111 -1.46 4.85 -12.90
C LEU A 111 -2.71 5.73 -12.89
N ALA A 112 -3.69 5.46 -13.76
CA ALA A 112 -4.94 6.21 -13.82
C ALA A 112 -5.82 5.97 -12.58
N HIS A 113 -5.93 4.72 -12.13
CA HIS A 113 -6.79 4.29 -11.03
C HIS A 113 -6.28 4.66 -9.64
N VAL A 114 -5.05 5.19 -9.50
CA VAL A 114 -4.58 5.81 -8.25
C VAL A 114 -5.56 6.88 -7.77
N MET A 115 -6.19 7.61 -8.68
CA MET A 115 -7.16 8.68 -8.37
C MET A 115 -8.62 8.25 -8.57
N ASP A 116 -8.91 6.95 -8.53
CA ASP A 116 -10.28 6.45 -8.72
C ASP A 116 -11.24 6.96 -7.63
N LYS A 117 -12.54 7.00 -7.94
CA LYS A 117 -13.58 7.36 -6.98
C LYS A 117 -13.80 6.26 -5.93
N SER A 118 -13.61 4.99 -6.29
CA SER A 118 -13.73 3.85 -5.36
C SER A 118 -12.47 3.74 -4.49
N PRO A 119 -12.59 3.77 -3.15
CA PRO A 119 -11.47 3.54 -2.25
C PRO A 119 -10.75 2.20 -2.50
N GLU A 120 -11.50 1.16 -2.83
CA GLU A 120 -10.99 -0.19 -3.09
C GLU A 120 -10.11 -0.22 -4.35
N VAL A 121 -10.56 0.47 -5.41
CA VAL A 121 -9.77 0.59 -6.66
C VAL A 121 -8.52 1.43 -6.43
N ARG A 122 -8.62 2.53 -5.67
CA ARG A 122 -7.45 3.34 -5.29
C ARG A 122 -6.44 2.49 -4.52
N GLN A 123 -6.88 1.72 -3.53
CA GLN A 123 -6.00 0.88 -2.73
C GLN A 123 -5.25 -0.14 -3.58
N ALA A 124 -5.94 -0.86 -4.48
CA ALA A 124 -5.29 -1.79 -5.40
C ALA A 124 -4.26 -1.09 -6.31
N ALA A 125 -4.64 0.03 -6.94
CA ALA A 125 -3.73 0.78 -7.81
C ALA A 125 -2.50 1.32 -7.07
N VAL A 126 -2.69 1.82 -5.85
CA VAL A 126 -1.62 2.35 -4.99
C VAL A 126 -0.68 1.23 -4.53
N TYR A 127 -1.23 0.08 -4.10
CA TYR A 127 -0.44 -1.11 -3.77
C TYR A 127 0.41 -1.53 -4.95
N GLY A 128 -0.20 -1.66 -6.13
CA GLY A 128 0.47 -1.93 -7.41
C GLY A 128 1.64 -1.01 -7.71
N CYS A 129 1.48 0.30 -7.49
CA CYS A 129 2.56 1.27 -7.68
C CYS A 129 3.72 1.04 -6.68
N GLY A 130 3.40 0.68 -5.44
CA GLY A 130 4.38 0.33 -4.42
C GLY A 130 5.19 -0.91 -4.78
N VAL A 131 4.51 -2.01 -5.14
CA VAL A 131 5.19 -3.24 -5.55
C VAL A 131 5.93 -3.08 -6.88
N LEU A 132 5.48 -2.20 -7.79
CA LEU A 132 6.22 -1.85 -9.00
C LEU A 132 7.55 -1.18 -8.68
N GLY A 133 7.56 -0.26 -7.71
CA GLY A 133 8.78 0.33 -7.17
C GLY A 133 9.69 -0.71 -6.51
N MET A 134 9.14 -1.66 -5.77
CA MET A 134 9.92 -2.63 -5.01
C MET A 134 10.47 -3.80 -5.85
N HIS A 135 9.68 -4.30 -6.81
CA HIS A 135 9.93 -5.56 -7.51
C HIS A 135 10.08 -5.42 -9.02
N GLY A 136 9.49 -4.38 -9.64
CA GLY A 136 9.45 -4.23 -11.10
C GLY A 136 10.81 -3.94 -11.75
N GLY A 137 11.78 -3.43 -10.99
CA GLY A 137 13.12 -3.12 -11.47
C GLY A 137 13.26 -1.79 -12.21
N ASP A 138 14.49 -1.50 -12.63
CA ASP A 138 14.92 -0.17 -13.12
C ASP A 138 14.15 0.34 -14.35
N VAL A 139 13.56 -0.56 -15.15
CA VAL A 139 12.80 -0.15 -16.35
C VAL A 139 11.61 0.75 -15.99
N PHE A 140 11.09 0.63 -14.76
CA PHE A 140 9.95 1.41 -14.28
C PHE A 140 10.34 2.68 -13.51
N SER A 141 11.62 3.06 -13.41
CA SER A 141 12.03 4.26 -12.67
C SER A 141 11.28 5.52 -13.10
N ALA A 142 11.05 5.69 -14.41
CA ALA A 142 10.30 6.83 -14.94
C ALA A 142 8.83 6.81 -14.51
N SER A 143 8.19 5.63 -14.52
CA SER A 143 6.80 5.46 -14.07
C SER A 143 6.65 5.68 -12.56
N CYS A 144 7.61 5.22 -11.77
CA CYS A 144 7.66 5.50 -10.33
C CYS A 144 7.78 7.02 -10.05
N ALA A 145 8.52 7.75 -10.87
CA ALA A 145 8.60 9.20 -10.77
C ALA A 145 7.29 9.89 -11.23
N GLU A 146 6.66 9.39 -12.30
CA GLU A 146 5.40 9.93 -12.82
C GLU A 146 4.25 9.82 -11.82
N VAL A 147 4.16 8.71 -11.07
CA VAL A 147 3.04 8.48 -10.15
C VAL A 147 3.14 9.27 -8.85
N LEU A 148 4.36 9.68 -8.47
CA LEU A 148 4.63 10.30 -7.17
C LEU A 148 3.73 11.51 -6.86
N PRO A 149 3.48 12.46 -7.78
CA PRO A 149 2.56 13.57 -7.51
C PRO A 149 1.12 13.13 -7.19
N ARG A 150 0.63 12.05 -7.82
CA ARG A 150 -0.72 11.50 -7.56
C ARG A 150 -0.78 10.85 -6.18
N LEU A 151 0.25 10.10 -5.78
CA LEU A 151 0.35 9.55 -4.43
C LEU A 151 0.37 10.67 -3.38
N VAL A 152 1.10 11.76 -3.62
CA VAL A 152 1.13 12.93 -2.72
C VAL A 152 -0.24 13.60 -2.62
N GLU A 153 -0.99 13.68 -3.71
CA GLU A 153 -2.35 14.24 -3.71
C GLU A 153 -3.29 13.46 -2.77
N ILE A 154 -3.26 12.11 -2.83
CA ILE A 154 -4.03 11.25 -1.90
C ILE A 154 -3.59 11.51 -0.45
N ILE A 155 -2.28 11.49 -0.20
CA ILE A 155 -1.73 11.61 1.15
C ILE A 155 -2.06 12.97 1.79
N THR A 156 -2.14 14.02 0.98
CA THR A 156 -2.33 15.40 1.45
C THR A 156 -3.77 15.90 1.32
N ALA A 157 -4.70 15.04 0.85
CA ALA A 157 -6.11 15.38 0.79
C ALA A 157 -6.64 15.74 2.20
N PRO A 158 -7.54 16.74 2.34
CA PRO A 158 -8.04 17.19 3.64
C PRO A 158 -8.71 16.09 4.49
N ASP A 159 -9.29 15.10 3.83
CA ASP A 159 -10.00 13.95 4.40
C ASP A 159 -9.21 12.63 4.25
N SER A 160 -7.92 12.69 3.91
CA SER A 160 -7.05 11.53 3.71
C SER A 160 -7.00 10.58 4.91
N ARG A 161 -7.11 11.13 6.12
CA ARG A 161 -7.08 10.39 7.39
C ARG A 161 -8.49 10.07 7.95
N SER A 162 -9.55 10.21 7.14
CA SER A 162 -10.90 9.75 7.52
C SER A 162 -10.97 8.22 7.60
N ALA A 163 -11.96 7.66 8.31
CA ALA A 163 -12.14 6.21 8.40
C ALA A 163 -12.31 5.52 7.02
N GLU A 164 -12.84 6.24 6.04
CA GLU A 164 -13.04 5.75 4.67
C GLU A 164 -11.73 5.76 3.86
N ASN A 165 -10.88 6.77 4.05
CA ASN A 165 -9.72 7.00 3.19
C ASN A 165 -8.39 6.50 3.80
N ILE A 166 -8.35 6.25 5.11
CA ILE A 166 -7.10 6.01 5.84
C ILE A 166 -6.28 4.85 5.27
N ASN A 167 -6.93 3.73 4.90
CA ASN A 167 -6.24 2.56 4.33
C ASN A 167 -5.53 2.89 3.01
N ALA A 168 -6.22 3.56 2.09
CA ALA A 168 -5.64 3.99 0.82
C ALA A 168 -4.51 5.03 1.03
N THR A 169 -4.68 5.94 1.98
CA THR A 169 -3.67 6.95 2.35
C THR A 169 -2.40 6.30 2.89
N GLU A 170 -2.51 5.36 3.83
CA GLU A 170 -1.34 4.70 4.41
C GLU A 170 -0.65 3.77 3.41
N ASN A 171 -1.43 3.09 2.56
CA ASN A 171 -0.89 2.38 1.40
C ASN A 171 -0.13 3.32 0.47
N ALA A 172 -0.60 4.56 0.27
CA ALA A 172 0.11 5.56 -0.55
C ALA A 172 1.43 5.99 0.10
N VAL A 173 1.44 6.21 1.42
CA VAL A 173 2.68 6.46 2.17
C VAL A 173 3.66 5.29 2.01
N SER A 174 3.17 4.05 2.08
CA SER A 174 4.00 2.86 1.86
C SER A 174 4.48 2.73 0.41
N ALA A 175 3.63 3.01 -0.58
CA ALA A 175 4.04 3.01 -1.99
C ALA A 175 5.17 4.01 -2.25
N VAL A 176 5.07 5.24 -1.71
CA VAL A 176 6.17 6.21 -1.76
C VAL A 176 7.42 5.66 -1.07
N THR A 177 7.27 5.04 0.10
CA THR A 177 8.39 4.39 0.83
C THR A 177 9.10 3.37 -0.05
N LYS A 178 8.34 2.43 -0.64
CA LYS A 178 8.87 1.37 -1.52
C LYS A 178 9.60 1.96 -2.73
N ILE A 179 9.03 2.99 -3.36
CA ILE A 179 9.65 3.70 -4.49
C ILE A 179 10.96 4.38 -4.06
N LEU A 180 10.95 5.15 -2.96
CA LEU A 180 12.15 5.85 -2.46
C LEU A 180 13.26 4.88 -2.07
N GLN A 181 12.92 3.72 -1.53
CA GLN A 181 13.89 2.74 -1.09
C GLN A 181 14.47 1.91 -2.25
N HIS A 182 13.65 1.54 -3.24
CA HIS A 182 14.01 0.53 -4.23
C HIS A 182 14.15 1.04 -5.67
N ASN A 183 13.46 2.13 -6.04
CA ASN A 183 13.42 2.59 -7.42
C ASN A 183 13.40 4.12 -7.54
N ASN A 184 14.45 4.74 -7.00
CA ASN A 184 14.57 6.19 -6.86
C ASN A 184 15.45 6.87 -7.93
N LYS A 185 15.88 6.15 -8.97
CA LYS A 185 16.85 6.66 -9.97
C LYS A 185 16.38 7.90 -10.73
N ALA A 186 15.07 8.07 -10.86
CA ALA A 186 14.44 9.22 -11.52
C ALA A 186 13.95 10.27 -10.51
N LEU A 187 14.33 10.18 -9.24
CA LEU A 187 13.83 11.01 -8.15
C LEU A 187 14.98 11.72 -7.41
N ASN A 188 14.68 12.89 -6.85
CA ASN A 188 15.51 13.51 -5.83
C ASN A 188 15.00 13.10 -4.44
N VAL A 189 15.58 12.04 -3.87
CA VAL A 189 15.16 11.48 -2.57
C VAL A 189 15.24 12.54 -1.46
N ASP A 190 16.29 13.35 -1.44
CA ASP A 190 16.52 14.35 -0.38
C ASP A 190 15.44 15.44 -0.33
N GLU A 191 14.83 15.77 -1.47
CA GLU A 191 13.73 16.73 -1.54
C GLU A 191 12.41 16.12 -1.03
N ILE A 192 12.24 14.80 -1.13
CA ILE A 192 10.99 14.11 -0.80
C ILE A 192 10.97 13.71 0.69
N LEU A 193 12.11 13.31 1.25
CA LEU A 193 12.19 12.77 2.61
C LEU A 193 11.60 13.67 3.71
N PRO A 194 11.77 15.02 3.71
CA PRO A 194 11.14 15.88 4.71
C PRO A 194 9.61 15.80 4.68
N HIS A 195 9.03 15.70 3.47
CA HIS A 195 7.59 15.53 3.29
C HIS A 195 7.15 14.14 3.73
N TRP A 196 7.87 13.10 3.28
CA TRP A 196 7.61 11.72 3.68
C TRP A 196 7.59 11.55 5.21
N LEU A 197 8.55 12.14 5.92
CA LEU A 197 8.58 12.13 7.39
C LEU A 197 7.38 12.87 8.02
N SER A 198 6.77 13.83 7.32
CA SER A 198 5.55 14.53 7.78
C SER A 198 4.29 13.68 7.69
N TRP A 199 4.30 12.64 6.87
CA TRP A 199 3.14 11.76 6.69
C TRP A 199 3.08 10.62 7.70
N LEU A 200 4.13 10.41 8.50
CA LEU A 200 4.19 9.40 9.55
C LEU A 200 3.55 9.89 10.86
N PRO A 201 2.98 8.99 11.69
CA PRO A 201 3.03 7.51 11.61
C PRO A 201 1.96 6.87 10.72
N VAL A 202 2.06 5.55 10.53
CA VAL A 202 1.05 4.69 9.88
C VAL A 202 0.69 3.53 10.80
N TRP A 203 -0.57 3.07 10.82
CA TRP A 203 -0.99 2.01 11.76
C TRP A 203 -2.21 1.17 11.36
N GLU A 204 -2.97 1.54 10.33
CA GLU A 204 -4.14 0.77 9.93
C GLU A 204 -3.75 -0.49 9.15
N ASP A 205 -2.76 -0.38 8.26
CA ASP A 205 -2.27 -1.50 7.46
C ASP A 205 -0.98 -2.08 8.04
N THR A 206 -1.13 -3.18 8.79
CA THR A 206 -0.02 -3.86 9.46
C THR A 206 0.90 -4.62 8.52
N ASP A 207 0.48 -4.90 7.28
CA ASP A 207 1.32 -5.53 6.27
C ASP A 207 2.24 -4.48 5.62
N GLU A 208 1.77 -3.24 5.51
CA GLU A 208 2.54 -2.11 4.97
C GLU A 208 3.46 -1.43 6.00
N ALA A 209 3.07 -1.40 7.27
CA ALA A 209 3.84 -0.77 8.34
C ALA A 209 5.33 -1.22 8.40
N PRO A 210 5.67 -2.53 8.29
CA PRO A 210 7.07 -2.98 8.24
C PRO A 210 7.92 -2.33 7.14
N HIS A 211 7.37 -2.02 5.97
CA HIS A 211 8.10 -1.35 4.90
C HIS A 211 8.43 0.09 5.30
N VAL A 212 7.42 0.82 5.78
CA VAL A 212 7.53 2.22 6.21
C VAL A 212 8.54 2.36 7.37
N TYR A 213 8.35 1.61 8.44
CA TYR A 213 9.23 1.67 9.60
C TYR A 213 10.61 1.06 9.33
N GLY A 214 10.69 0.07 8.43
CA GLY A 214 11.95 -0.53 7.99
C GLY A 214 12.84 0.47 7.27
N TYR A 215 12.24 1.30 6.39
CA TYR A 215 12.92 2.40 5.72
C TYR A 215 13.28 3.53 6.68
N LEU A 216 12.38 3.89 7.61
CA LEU A 216 12.68 4.86 8.67
C LEU A 216 13.92 4.45 9.47
N CYS A 217 13.97 3.19 9.92
CA CYS A 217 15.13 2.65 10.64
C CYS A 217 16.39 2.72 9.78
N HIS A 218 16.29 2.36 8.49
CA HIS A 218 17.43 2.41 7.58
C HIS A 218 18.00 3.83 7.47
N LEU A 219 17.15 4.84 7.32
CA LEU A 219 17.58 6.24 7.24
C LEU A 219 18.21 6.74 8.54
N ILE A 220 17.66 6.36 9.70
CA ILE A 220 18.22 6.74 11.01
C ILE A 220 19.58 6.08 11.25
N GLU A 221 19.68 4.77 11.02
CA GLU A 221 20.92 4.00 11.19
C GLU A 221 22.06 4.52 10.30
N ASN A 222 21.72 5.06 9.12
CA ASN A 222 22.67 5.69 8.21
C ASN A 222 22.90 7.19 8.46
N ASN A 223 22.38 7.74 9.57
CA ASN A 223 22.50 9.16 9.94
C ASN A 223 22.05 10.12 8.84
N HIS A 224 20.94 9.80 8.16
CA HIS A 224 20.49 10.56 7.00
C HIS A 224 20.09 12.01 7.40
N PRO A 225 20.73 13.05 6.84
CA PRO A 225 20.58 14.43 7.30
C PRO A 225 19.15 14.98 7.11
N ALA A 226 18.47 14.59 6.03
CA ALA A 226 17.07 14.99 5.80
C ALA A 226 16.08 14.43 6.85
N ILE A 227 16.43 13.32 7.51
CA ILE A 227 15.58 12.69 8.54
C ILE A 227 15.93 13.18 9.93
N LEU A 228 17.21 13.21 10.31
CA LEU A 228 17.62 13.69 11.63
C LEU A 228 17.47 15.21 11.77
N GLY A 229 17.62 15.94 10.66
CA GLY A 229 17.67 17.39 10.64
C GLY A 229 18.96 17.97 11.26
N PRO A 230 19.20 19.28 11.11
CA PRO A 230 20.35 19.94 11.71
C PRO A 230 20.39 19.73 13.23
N ASN A 231 21.54 19.32 13.75
CA ASN A 231 21.74 19.01 15.17
C ASN A 231 20.70 18.01 15.74
N ASN A 232 20.22 17.08 14.92
CA ASN A 232 19.27 16.03 15.32
C ASN A 232 17.93 16.57 15.86
N VAL A 233 17.51 17.75 15.38
CA VAL A 233 16.27 18.42 15.83
C VAL A 233 15.01 17.57 15.69
N ASN A 234 15.00 16.58 14.79
CA ASN A 234 13.85 15.71 14.56
C ASN A 234 13.76 14.52 15.53
N LEU A 235 14.75 14.28 16.41
CA LEU A 235 14.72 13.14 17.35
C LEU A 235 13.44 13.03 18.18
N PRO A 236 12.88 14.12 18.76
CA PRO A 236 11.62 14.02 19.50
C PRO A 236 10.47 13.50 18.64
N LYS A 237 10.37 13.98 17.40
CA LYS A 237 9.36 13.52 16.44
C LYS A 237 9.57 12.05 16.06
N LEU A 238 10.81 11.62 15.84
CA LEU A 238 11.13 10.23 15.52
C LEU A 238 10.77 9.28 16.66
N ILE A 239 11.04 9.67 17.91
CA ILE A 239 10.62 8.91 19.09
C ILE A 239 9.09 8.88 19.20
N ALA A 240 8.40 10.00 18.93
CA ALA A 240 6.94 10.03 18.93
C ALA A 240 6.31 9.12 17.87
N ILE A 241 6.89 9.09 16.65
CA ILE A 241 6.46 8.17 15.59
C ILE A 241 6.61 6.71 16.02
N ILE A 242 7.75 6.35 16.62
CA ILE A 242 8.01 4.99 17.12
C ILE A 242 7.05 4.63 18.26
N ALA A 243 6.82 5.55 19.20
CA ALA A 243 5.93 5.32 20.33
C ALA A 243 4.46 5.17 19.88
N GLU A 244 4.00 5.98 18.92
CA GLU A 244 2.66 5.86 18.35
C GLU A 244 2.48 4.53 17.62
N ALA A 245 3.48 4.06 16.87
CA ALA A 245 3.44 2.76 16.20
C ALA A 245 3.18 1.61 17.18
N PHE A 246 3.84 1.63 18.34
CA PHE A 246 3.62 0.63 19.39
C PHE A 246 2.28 0.83 20.11
N HIS A 247 1.87 2.08 20.35
CA HIS A 247 0.58 2.38 20.97
C HIS A 247 -0.60 1.89 20.15
N ARG A 248 -0.50 2.03 18.82
CA ARG A 248 -1.51 1.60 17.85
C ARG A 248 -1.39 0.14 17.44
N GLU A 249 -0.41 -0.60 17.97
CA GLU A 249 -0.13 -1.99 17.59
C GLU A 249 0.15 -2.17 16.08
N ALA A 250 0.66 -1.12 15.43
CA ALA A 250 0.94 -1.08 13.98
C ALA A 250 1.96 -2.15 13.54
N ILE A 251 2.80 -2.60 14.47
CA ILE A 251 3.81 -3.62 14.23
C ILE A 251 3.99 -4.49 15.46
N SER A 252 4.00 -5.82 15.26
CA SER A 252 4.28 -6.76 16.35
C SER A 252 5.66 -6.52 16.93
N ILE A 253 5.77 -6.54 18.26
CA ILE A 253 7.05 -6.37 18.98
C ILE A 253 8.07 -7.43 18.55
N ASP A 254 7.64 -8.63 18.20
CA ASP A 254 8.54 -9.71 17.76
C ASP A 254 9.05 -9.54 16.33
N HIS A 255 8.50 -8.58 15.57
CA HIS A 255 8.92 -8.31 14.21
C HIS A 255 10.34 -7.70 14.17
N ILE A 256 11.17 -8.10 13.20
CA ILE A 256 12.57 -7.64 13.11
C ILE A 256 12.70 -6.11 12.99
N VAL A 257 11.75 -5.45 12.33
CA VAL A 257 11.71 -3.98 12.22
C VAL A 257 11.37 -3.33 13.56
N ALA A 258 10.45 -3.91 14.35
CA ALA A 258 10.16 -3.42 15.69
C ALA A 258 11.40 -3.50 16.60
N GLN A 259 12.17 -4.58 16.49
CA GLN A 259 13.45 -4.71 17.19
C GLN A 259 14.47 -3.63 16.78
N ARG A 260 14.54 -3.28 15.48
CA ARG A 260 15.36 -2.16 15.01
C ARG A 260 14.89 -0.82 15.58
N MET A 261 13.59 -0.56 15.60
CA MET A 261 13.02 0.64 16.22
C MET A 261 13.41 0.74 17.70
N LEU A 262 13.27 -0.35 18.47
CA LEU A 262 13.63 -0.38 19.89
C LEU A 262 15.14 -0.18 20.11
N ASN A 263 15.98 -0.73 19.25
CA ASN A 263 17.44 -0.51 19.32
C ASN A 263 17.81 0.96 19.07
N ILE A 264 17.13 1.64 18.14
CA ILE A 264 17.28 3.08 17.92
C ILE A 264 16.88 3.85 19.19
N VAL A 265 15.75 3.50 19.82
CA VAL A 265 15.33 4.13 21.07
C VAL A 265 16.36 3.91 22.19
N ARG A 266 16.89 2.69 22.35
CA ARG A 266 17.94 2.37 23.34
C ARG A 266 19.24 3.16 23.11
N LEU A 267 19.62 3.39 21.85
CA LEU A 267 20.77 4.22 21.53
C LEU A 267 20.58 5.66 22.04
N ILE A 268 19.37 6.21 21.85
CA ILE A 268 19.02 7.55 22.32
C ILE A 268 18.94 7.60 23.85
N GLN A 269 18.48 6.53 24.52
CA GLN A 269 18.49 6.40 25.98
C GLN A 269 19.89 6.59 26.59
N GLY A 270 20.94 6.14 25.89
CA GLY A 270 22.32 6.35 26.31
C GLY A 270 22.74 7.82 26.43
N SER A 271 22.01 8.74 25.80
CA SER A 271 22.26 10.19 25.83
C SER A 271 21.50 10.94 26.94
N GLY A 272 20.83 10.23 27.87
CA GLY A 272 20.26 10.77 29.11
C GLY A 272 19.32 11.97 28.95
N GLU A 273 19.87 13.18 28.94
CA GLU A 273 19.15 14.45 28.78
C GLU A 273 18.31 14.48 27.49
N MET A 274 18.88 14.02 26.37
CA MET A 274 18.17 14.02 25.08
C MET A 274 16.96 13.07 25.11
N PHE A 275 17.11 11.89 25.71
CA PHE A 275 16.02 10.93 25.84
C PHE A 275 14.90 11.47 26.73
N GLN A 276 15.25 12.06 27.88
CA GLN A 276 14.26 12.68 28.76
C GLN A 276 13.49 13.79 28.05
N PHE A 277 14.18 14.63 27.27
CA PHE A 277 13.50 15.64 26.46
C PHE A 277 12.52 15.01 25.46
N CYS A 278 12.91 13.98 24.71
CA CYS A 278 11.99 13.28 23.81
C CYS A 278 10.78 12.70 24.54
N VAL A 279 10.99 12.02 25.66
CA VAL A 279 9.91 11.37 26.44
C VAL A 279 8.91 12.39 26.98
N THR A 280 9.37 13.58 27.40
CA THR A 280 8.46 14.64 27.88
C THR A 280 7.51 15.20 26.81
N GLN A 281 7.81 14.96 25.52
CA GLN A 281 6.93 15.37 24.42
C GLN A 281 5.86 14.31 24.08
N LEU A 282 5.96 13.11 24.64
CA LEU A 282 5.03 12.00 24.38
C LEU A 282 3.78 12.10 25.26
N THR A 283 2.64 11.62 24.74
CA THR A 283 1.43 11.44 25.55
C THR A 283 1.62 10.33 26.61
N PRO A 284 0.81 10.30 27.68
CA PRO A 284 0.88 9.22 28.67
C PRO A 284 0.74 7.82 28.06
N GLU A 285 -0.12 7.66 27.06
CA GLU A 285 -0.36 6.40 26.34
C GLU A 285 0.87 5.99 25.52
N GLN A 286 1.48 6.92 24.80
CA GLN A 286 2.72 6.70 24.06
C GLN A 286 3.88 6.33 24.99
N GLN A 287 4.00 7.00 26.14
CA GLN A 287 5.03 6.67 27.14
C GLN A 287 4.82 5.25 27.68
N LEU A 288 3.57 4.88 27.99
CA LEU A 288 3.25 3.54 28.48
C LEU A 288 3.58 2.48 27.43
N ALA A 289 3.14 2.66 26.19
CA ALA A 289 3.38 1.73 25.09
C ALA A 289 4.88 1.55 24.82
N LEU A 290 5.64 2.66 24.77
CA LEU A 290 7.08 2.61 24.56
C LEU A 290 7.82 1.89 25.70
N ASN A 291 7.45 2.16 26.95
CA ASN A 291 8.03 1.49 28.11
C ASN A 291 7.72 -0.01 28.12
N GLN A 292 6.48 -0.39 27.78
CA GLN A 292 6.09 -1.80 27.65
C GLN A 292 6.91 -2.49 26.56
N ALA A 293 6.99 -1.91 25.36
CA ALA A 293 7.75 -2.46 24.24
C ALA A 293 9.25 -2.63 24.58
N LEU A 294 9.87 -1.64 25.24
CA LEU A 294 11.26 -1.71 25.69
C LEU A 294 11.50 -2.79 26.74
N SER A 295 10.50 -3.06 27.61
CA SER A 295 10.60 -4.08 28.65
C SER A 295 10.37 -5.50 28.14
N CYS A 296 9.57 -5.67 27.09
CA CYS A 296 9.25 -6.97 26.48
C CYS A 296 10.34 -7.45 25.51
N ALA A 297 11.03 -6.56 24.81
CA ALA A 297 12.09 -6.93 23.88
C ALA A 297 13.35 -7.42 24.59
N LYS A 298 13.62 -8.73 24.51
CA LYS A 298 14.81 -9.38 25.07
C LYS A 298 16.04 -9.25 24.18
#